data_AF-A0A4S8PE96-F1
#
_entry.id   AF-A0A4S8PE96-F1
#
_cell.length_a   1.000
_cell.length_b   1.000
_cell.length_c   1.000
_cell.angle_alpha   90.00
_cell.angle_beta   90.00
_cell.angle_gamma   90.00
#
_symmetry.space_group_name_H-M   'P 1'
#
loop_
_entity.id
_entity.type
_entity.pdbx_description
1 polymer ?
#
loop_
_entity_poly.entity_id
_entity_poly.type
_entity_poly.pdbx_seq_one_letter_code
_entity_poly.pdbx_strand_id
1 'polypeptide(L)'
;MAHGPSPFGVPQQTQGRRNQTDPGFDWSEYDEGARSQAPTVRFGPDQATTAVDRSAEVELEAQLEHLHASRPLRRAAQKARRRTKWWLVALAVVSALAVAAACAAGAFIVLRGGDPDQSASNGTPEDASSMDATSGAPDVVDPIASRETDAEPISVAELFGSGAIAPAGAAGAYEVLDAEELTDCAEAGLDELAELLAAADCTQTVRATVVSPDGEYAATAGVLNLADADESEAMRAAIDAGLEGGFAALRTDGEAAELGRAATMVGYNTYGHYLMYVVIGRTDGEAIEDAGEPVRAIVGDLVDVWFVDQLKPRRDIQ
;
A
#
# COMPACT_ATOMS: atom_id res chain seq x y z
N MET A 1 -9.30 17.81 10.68
CA MET A 1 -8.63 18.38 9.49
C MET A 1 -9.37 17.85 8.27
N ALA A 2 -9.46 18.60 7.17
CA ALA A 2 -10.12 18.12 5.95
C ALA A 2 -9.32 16.95 5.38
N HIS A 3 -9.94 15.78 5.24
CA HIS A 3 -9.36 14.64 4.53
C HIS A 3 -9.07 15.08 3.09
N GLY A 4 -7.79 15.03 2.68
CA GLY A 4 -7.42 15.28 1.29
C GLY A 4 -7.91 14.13 0.42
N PRO A 5 -8.29 14.37 -0.85
CA PRO A 5 -8.64 13.30 -1.77
C PRO A 5 -7.45 12.34 -1.93
N SER A 6 -7.71 11.03 -1.93
CA SER A 6 -6.69 10.00 -2.13
C SER A 6 -5.81 10.30 -3.35
N PRO A 7 -4.48 10.14 -3.26
CA PRO A 7 -3.60 10.20 -4.42
C PRO A 7 -3.88 9.00 -5.33
N PHE A 8 -4.69 9.21 -6.36
CA PHE A 8 -5.07 8.12 -7.28
C PHE A 8 -3.88 7.63 -8.12
N GLY A 9 -3.65 6.31 -8.06
CA GLY A 9 -3.20 5.49 -9.18
C GLY A 9 -1.70 5.49 -9.50
N VAL A 10 -0.92 4.68 -8.78
CA VAL A 10 0.30 4.10 -9.37
C VAL A 10 -0.13 2.77 -10.01
N PRO A 11 -0.04 2.58 -11.34
CA PRO A 11 -0.22 1.26 -11.92
C PRO A 11 0.83 0.33 -11.32
N GLN A 12 0.41 -0.83 -10.79
CA GLN A 12 1.37 -1.85 -10.36
C GLN A 12 2.17 -2.30 -11.60
N GLN A 13 3.43 -1.87 -11.68
CA GLN A 13 4.26 -2.13 -12.86
C GLN A 13 4.71 -3.59 -12.91
N THR A 14 4.00 -4.42 -13.66
CA THR A 14 4.60 -5.61 -14.26
C THR A 14 5.43 -5.18 -15.48
N GLN A 15 6.74 -5.42 -15.46
CA GLN A 15 7.63 -5.11 -16.57
C GLN A 15 7.22 -5.82 -17.87
N GLY A 16 6.80 -5.03 -18.86
CA GLY A 16 7.33 -5.14 -20.22
C GLY A 16 6.37 -5.55 -21.35
N ARG A 17 5.83 -4.57 -22.09
CA ARG A 17 5.97 -4.47 -23.57
C ARG A 17 5.42 -3.14 -24.10
N ARG A 18 6.28 -2.31 -24.70
CA ARG A 18 5.88 -1.23 -25.64
C ARG A 18 6.62 -1.43 -26.96
N ASN A 19 5.85 -1.69 -28.02
CA ASN A 19 5.89 -1.03 -29.32
C ASN A 19 5.20 -1.93 -30.34
N GLN A 20 4.11 -1.49 -30.97
CA GLN A 20 4.15 -0.76 -32.25
C GLN A 20 2.76 -0.77 -32.90
N THR A 21 2.36 0.38 -33.43
CA THR A 21 1.12 0.63 -34.18
C THR A 21 1.24 0.18 -35.64
N ASP A 22 0.24 -0.63 -36.06
CA ASP A 22 -0.42 -0.80 -37.38
C ASP A 22 0.32 -1.26 -38.66
N PRO A 23 -0.37 -1.82 -39.70
CA PRO A 23 -1.78 -2.25 -39.77
C PRO A 23 -2.05 -3.63 -40.43
N GLY A 24 -3.23 -4.18 -40.16
CA GLY A 24 -3.95 -5.08 -41.06
C GLY A 24 -3.77 -6.58 -40.83
N PHE A 25 -4.73 -7.21 -40.15
CA PHE A 25 -5.07 -8.60 -40.44
C PHE A 25 -6.54 -8.88 -40.16
N ASP A 26 -7.20 -9.45 -41.16
CA ASP A 26 -8.61 -9.81 -41.21
C ASP A 26 -8.80 -11.17 -40.54
N TRP A 27 -9.63 -11.24 -39.49
CA TRP A 27 -9.99 -12.49 -38.81
C TRP A 27 -11.43 -12.86 -39.14
N SER A 28 -11.66 -13.23 -40.40
CA SER A 28 -12.75 -14.16 -40.72
C SER A 28 -12.25 -15.58 -40.51
N GLU A 29 -13.12 -16.41 -39.92
CA GLU A 29 -13.00 -17.87 -39.80
C GLU A 29 -12.45 -18.39 -38.45
N TYR A 30 -13.31 -18.27 -37.44
CA TYR A 30 -13.52 -19.39 -36.52
C TYR A 30 -13.94 -20.62 -37.35
N ASP A 31 -13.27 -21.75 -37.19
CA ASP A 31 -14.00 -22.94 -36.75
C ASP A 31 -13.14 -24.03 -36.09
N GLU A 32 -13.87 -24.80 -35.30
CA GLU A 32 -13.58 -25.77 -34.27
C GLU A 32 -12.67 -26.97 -34.60
N GLY A 33 -11.95 -27.41 -33.56
CA GLY A 33 -12.02 -28.83 -33.14
C GLY A 33 -10.81 -29.73 -33.37
N ALA A 34 -9.98 -29.93 -32.32
CA ALA A 34 -9.41 -31.22 -31.89
C ALA A 34 -8.25 -30.98 -30.90
N ARG A 35 -8.45 -31.20 -29.59
CA ARG A 35 -8.07 -32.42 -28.86
C ARG A 35 -6.61 -32.86 -29.05
N SER A 36 -5.89 -32.80 -27.92
CA SER A 36 -4.92 -33.78 -27.41
C SER A 36 -3.53 -33.95 -28.09
N GLN A 37 -2.51 -33.80 -27.23
CA GLN A 37 -1.11 -34.30 -27.30
C GLN A 37 -0.10 -33.49 -28.14
N ALA A 38 0.93 -32.95 -27.46
CA ALA A 38 2.23 -32.69 -28.08
C ALA A 38 2.83 -34.01 -28.59
N PRO A 39 3.44 -34.05 -29.80
CA PRO A 39 4.90 -33.86 -29.89
C PRO A 39 5.40 -33.22 -31.21
N THR A 40 6.65 -32.77 -31.16
CA THR A 40 7.49 -32.25 -32.25
C THR A 40 7.74 -33.27 -33.38
N VAL A 41 7.73 -32.84 -34.66
CA VAL A 41 8.48 -33.51 -35.75
C VAL A 41 9.11 -32.51 -36.74
N ARG A 42 10.36 -32.81 -37.07
CA ARG A 42 11.30 -32.16 -38.00
C ARG A 42 10.90 -32.29 -39.48
N PHE A 43 11.30 -31.32 -40.29
CA PHE A 43 11.33 -31.39 -41.75
C PHE A 43 12.39 -32.39 -42.25
N GLY A 44 12.04 -33.15 -43.29
CA GLY A 44 12.91 -34.09 -44.02
C GLY A 44 13.75 -33.41 -45.12
N PRO A 45 14.72 -34.13 -45.70
CA PRO A 45 15.99 -33.57 -46.15
C PRO A 45 16.04 -33.28 -47.65
N ASP A 46 16.69 -32.17 -48.03
CA ASP A 46 17.89 -32.18 -48.88
C ASP A 46 18.25 -30.76 -49.38
N GLN A 47 19.53 -30.41 -49.19
CA GLN A 47 20.31 -29.38 -49.89
C GLN A 47 20.08 -27.89 -49.56
N ALA A 48 21.02 -27.30 -48.80
CA ALA A 48 21.92 -26.23 -49.27
C ALA A 48 22.56 -25.46 -48.09
N THR A 49 23.52 -26.10 -47.43
CA THR A 49 24.49 -25.48 -46.53
C THR A 49 25.46 -24.59 -47.31
N THR A 50 25.58 -23.29 -46.97
CA THR A 50 26.83 -22.46 -46.98
C THR A 50 26.66 -20.94 -46.78
N ALA A 51 25.45 -20.41 -46.53
CA ALA A 51 25.27 -18.95 -46.40
C ALA A 51 25.04 -18.40 -44.97
N VAL A 52 24.83 -19.26 -43.97
CA VAL A 52 24.30 -18.84 -42.65
C VAL A 52 25.37 -18.41 -41.63
N ASP A 53 26.64 -18.76 -41.86
CA ASP A 53 27.66 -18.63 -40.80
C ASP A 53 28.16 -17.18 -40.59
N ARG A 54 28.16 -16.33 -41.63
CA ARG A 54 28.68 -14.94 -41.50
C ARG A 54 27.70 -13.95 -40.88
N SER A 55 26.39 -14.20 -40.93
CA SER A 55 25.39 -13.27 -40.38
C SER A 55 25.28 -13.41 -38.86
N ALA A 56 25.47 -14.61 -38.32
CA ALA A 56 25.37 -14.87 -36.89
C ALA A 56 26.52 -14.26 -36.09
N GLU A 57 27.75 -14.28 -36.63
CA GLU A 57 28.91 -13.67 -35.96
C GLU A 57 28.81 -12.15 -35.88
N VAL A 58 28.35 -11.50 -36.96
CA VAL A 58 28.19 -10.04 -37.02
C VAL A 58 27.09 -9.55 -36.06
N GLU A 59 26.00 -10.32 -35.94
CA GLU A 59 24.90 -9.98 -35.02
C GLU A 59 25.27 -10.20 -33.54
N LEU A 60 26.09 -11.23 -33.27
CA LEU A 60 26.64 -11.48 -31.94
C LEU A 60 27.63 -10.38 -31.52
N GLU A 61 28.49 -9.90 -32.41
CA GLU A 61 29.41 -8.80 -32.14
C GLU A 61 28.67 -7.49 -31.82
N ALA A 62 27.61 -7.18 -32.59
CA ALA A 62 26.76 -6.02 -32.33
C ALA A 62 26.03 -6.09 -30.97
N GLN A 63 25.56 -7.28 -30.58
CA GLN A 63 24.98 -7.50 -29.24
C GLN A 63 26.02 -7.35 -28.13
N LEU A 64 27.26 -7.80 -28.34
CA LEU A 64 28.32 -7.72 -27.35
C LEU A 64 28.77 -6.27 -27.11
N GLU A 65 28.83 -5.45 -28.16
CA GLU A 65 29.08 -4.00 -28.03
C GLU A 65 27.97 -3.29 -27.24
N HIS A 66 26.70 -3.64 -27.50
CA HIS A 66 25.57 -3.07 -26.77
C HIS A 66 25.58 -3.45 -25.27
N LEU A 67 25.98 -4.68 -24.95
CA LEU A 67 26.16 -5.15 -23.57
C LEU A 67 27.38 -4.50 -22.88
N HIS A 68 28.42 -4.12 -23.62
CA HIS A 68 29.57 -3.41 -23.06
C HIS A 68 29.30 -1.93 -22.81
N ALA A 69 28.50 -1.27 -23.66
CA ALA A 69 28.09 0.11 -23.50
C ALA A 69 27.20 0.35 -22.25
N SER A 70 26.46 -0.66 -21.79
CA SER A 70 25.55 -0.58 -20.63
C SER A 70 26.23 -0.82 -19.26
N ARG A 71 27.45 -1.38 -19.23
CA ARG A 71 28.20 -1.66 -18.00
C ARG A 71 28.71 -0.42 -17.23
N PRO A 72 29.22 0.67 -17.84
CA PRO A 72 29.68 1.83 -17.07
C PRO A 72 28.55 2.58 -16.36
N LEU A 73 27.34 2.59 -16.92
CA LEU A 73 26.16 3.25 -16.33
C LEU A 73 25.66 2.53 -15.06
N ARG A 74 25.68 1.19 -15.04
CA ARG A 74 25.32 0.40 -13.85
C ARG A 74 26.27 0.63 -12.67
N ARG A 75 27.56 0.86 -12.94
CA ARG A 75 28.56 1.16 -11.89
C ARG A 75 28.41 2.58 -11.32
N ALA A 76 27.98 3.54 -12.13
CA ALA A 76 27.69 4.91 -11.66
C ALA A 76 26.44 4.96 -10.76
N ALA A 77 25.36 4.26 -11.13
CA ALA A 77 24.12 4.18 -10.35
C ALA A 77 24.30 3.49 -8.98
N GLN A 78 25.12 2.43 -8.92
CA GLN A 78 25.43 1.74 -7.66
C GLN A 78 26.25 2.60 -6.68
N LYS A 79 27.09 3.52 -7.17
CA LYS A 79 27.88 4.42 -6.33
C LYS A 79 27.03 5.55 -5.72
N ALA A 80 25.96 5.95 -6.39
CA ALA A 80 24.97 6.89 -5.86
C ALA A 80 24.12 6.26 -4.73
N ARG A 81 23.65 5.01 -4.89
CA ARG A 81 22.86 4.27 -3.88
C ARG A 81 23.57 4.06 -2.53
N ARG A 82 24.91 3.98 -2.50
CA ARG A 82 25.67 3.82 -1.24
C ARG A 82 25.75 5.10 -0.40
N ARG A 83 25.68 6.29 -1.01
CA ARG A 83 25.66 7.56 -0.27
C ARG A 83 24.33 7.78 0.46
N THR A 84 23.22 7.33 -0.12
CA THR A 84 21.87 7.48 0.48
C THR A 84 21.70 6.57 1.70
N LYS A 85 22.20 5.32 1.66
CA LYS A 85 22.19 4.42 2.82
C LYS A 85 23.03 4.95 3.99
N TRP A 86 24.16 5.60 3.71
CA TRP A 86 25.00 6.21 4.75
C TRP A 86 24.36 7.45 5.39
N TRP A 87 23.56 8.20 4.61
CA TRP A 87 22.83 9.36 5.12
C TRP A 87 21.65 8.96 6.02
N LEU A 88 20.92 7.89 5.66
CA LEU A 88 19.87 7.33 6.51
C LEU A 88 20.42 6.77 7.84
N VAL A 89 21.56 6.08 7.81
CA VAL A 89 22.24 5.62 9.04
C VAL A 89 22.72 6.80 9.89
N ALA A 90 23.26 7.86 9.27
CA ALA A 90 23.64 9.07 10.00
C ALA A 90 22.44 9.75 10.66
N LEU A 91 21.28 9.79 9.99
CA LEU A 91 20.05 10.37 10.52
C LEU A 91 19.50 9.54 11.69
N ALA A 92 19.52 8.21 11.57
CA ALA A 92 19.17 7.29 12.66
C ALA A 92 20.07 7.48 13.89
N VAL A 93 21.40 7.60 13.71
CA VAL A 93 22.34 7.82 14.82
C VAL A 93 22.11 9.18 15.50
N VAL A 94 21.84 10.24 14.73
CA VAL A 94 21.54 11.58 15.29
C VAL A 94 20.24 11.55 16.09
N SER A 95 19.20 10.89 15.59
CA SER A 95 17.93 10.74 16.32
C SER A 95 18.10 9.96 17.62
N ALA A 96 18.83 8.83 17.60
CA ALA A 96 19.11 8.04 18.80
C ALA A 96 19.92 8.82 19.85
N LEU A 97 20.88 9.65 19.43
CA LEU A 97 21.65 10.52 20.34
C LEU A 97 20.78 11.62 20.96
N ALA A 98 19.83 12.18 20.22
CA ALA A 98 18.90 13.19 20.73
C ALA A 98 17.97 12.59 21.81
N VAL A 99 17.44 11.38 21.58
CA VAL A 99 16.62 10.65 22.55
C VAL A 99 17.42 10.31 23.80
N ALA A 100 18.65 9.80 23.65
CA ALA A 100 19.52 9.49 24.79
C ALA A 100 19.87 10.73 25.62
N ALA A 101 20.09 11.88 24.98
CA ALA A 101 20.33 13.15 25.67
C ALA A 101 19.08 13.64 26.44
N ALA A 102 17.88 13.49 25.87
CA ALA A 102 16.62 13.83 26.54
C ALA A 102 16.36 12.94 27.76
N CYS A 103 16.60 11.63 27.66
CA CYS A 103 16.48 10.69 28.79
C CYS A 103 17.50 11.01 29.91
N ALA A 104 18.73 11.38 29.56
CA ALA A 104 19.75 11.76 30.53
C ALA A 104 19.42 13.07 31.27
N ALA A 105 18.81 14.04 30.59
CA ALA A 105 18.35 15.30 31.20
C ALA A 105 17.19 15.08 32.19
N GLY A 106 16.23 14.20 31.87
CA GLY A 106 15.13 13.84 32.76
C GLY A 106 15.61 13.17 34.05
N ALA A 107 16.57 12.23 33.94
CA ALA A 107 17.16 11.57 35.11
C ALA A 107 17.93 12.56 36.01
N PHE A 108 18.58 13.57 35.43
CA PHE A 108 19.34 14.57 36.20
C PHE A 108 18.45 15.52 37.02
N ILE A 109 17.24 15.84 36.55
CA ILE A 109 16.29 16.69 37.27
C ILE A 109 15.70 15.96 38.48
N VAL A 110 15.37 14.67 38.33
CA VAL A 110 14.82 13.85 39.42
C VAL A 110 15.85 13.55 40.52
N LEU A 111 17.13 13.44 40.16
CA LEU A 111 18.21 13.13 41.13
C LEU A 111 18.70 14.34 41.95
N ARG A 112 18.31 15.58 41.61
CA ARG A 112 18.66 16.79 42.38
C ARG A 112 17.49 17.42 43.14
N GLY A 113 16.25 17.05 42.84
CA GLY A 113 15.05 17.58 43.48
C GLY A 113 14.60 16.73 44.66
N GLY A 114 15.42 16.62 45.70
CA GLY A 114 15.05 15.91 46.93
C GLY A 114 15.40 16.72 48.17
N ASP A 115 14.42 17.46 48.70
CA ASP A 115 14.20 17.63 50.14
C ASP A 115 12.79 18.20 50.40
N PRO A 116 11.93 17.54 51.21
CA PRO A 116 10.67 18.09 51.67
C PRO A 116 10.83 18.61 53.10
N ASP A 117 10.54 19.89 53.35
CA ASP A 117 10.25 20.32 54.72
C ASP A 117 9.22 21.43 54.82
N GLN A 118 8.35 21.21 55.81
CA GLN A 118 7.20 22.00 56.21
C GLN A 118 7.62 23.31 56.88
N SER A 119 6.85 24.39 56.70
CA SER A 119 6.45 25.29 57.79
C SER A 119 5.37 26.27 57.34
N ALA A 120 4.32 26.35 58.15
CA ALA A 120 3.26 27.35 58.08
C ALA A 120 3.74 28.73 58.53
N SER A 121 3.22 29.80 57.94
CA SER A 121 2.88 31.02 58.69
C SER A 121 1.97 31.97 57.90
N ASN A 122 0.97 32.51 58.60
CA ASN A 122 0.00 33.51 58.16
C ASN A 122 0.67 34.83 57.73
N GLY A 123 0.15 35.44 56.66
CA GLY A 123 0.36 36.83 56.30
C GLY A 123 -0.35 37.20 54.99
N THR A 124 -1.25 38.17 55.04
CA THR A 124 -1.99 38.78 53.91
C THR A 124 -1.83 40.30 54.05
N PRO A 125 -2.01 41.16 53.02
CA PRO A 125 -2.00 40.98 51.55
C PRO A 125 -1.02 41.94 50.86
N GLU A 126 -0.32 41.54 49.80
CA GLU A 126 0.14 42.51 48.79
C GLU A 126 -0.01 41.93 47.38
N ASP A 127 -0.71 42.72 46.55
CA ASP A 127 -0.96 42.52 45.13
C ASP A 127 0.34 42.20 44.36
N ALA A 128 0.41 40.99 43.83
CA ALA A 128 1.16 40.71 42.62
C ALA A 128 0.44 39.57 41.90
N SER A 129 -0.35 39.93 40.89
CA SER A 129 -0.97 39.05 39.92
C SER A 129 0.04 38.01 39.40
N SER A 130 0.04 36.85 40.04
CA SER A 130 0.63 35.65 39.46
C SER A 130 -0.45 35.05 38.56
N MET A 131 -0.43 35.47 37.30
CA MET A 131 -1.07 34.72 36.23
C MET A 131 -0.27 33.43 36.05
N ASP A 132 -0.45 32.47 36.95
CA ASP A 132 -0.18 31.08 36.64
C ASP A 132 -1.43 30.53 35.96
N ALA A 133 -1.52 30.81 34.67
CA ALA A 133 -2.47 30.19 33.77
C ALA A 133 -1.68 29.35 32.75
N THR A 134 -0.90 28.38 33.24
CA THR A 134 -0.67 27.16 32.46
C THR A 134 -1.85 26.23 32.70
N SER A 135 -3.04 26.68 32.31
CA SER A 135 -4.09 25.76 31.90
C SER A 135 -3.98 25.66 30.39
N GLY A 136 -3.00 24.87 29.93
CA GLY A 136 -3.12 24.28 28.60
C GLY A 136 -4.44 23.52 28.61
N ALA A 137 -5.34 23.86 27.70
CA ALA A 137 -6.53 23.05 27.48
C ALA A 137 -6.08 21.58 27.36
N PRO A 138 -6.83 20.62 27.92
CA PRO A 138 -6.49 19.21 27.75
C PRO A 138 -6.33 18.94 26.26
N ASP A 139 -5.21 18.32 25.88
CA ASP A 139 -4.96 17.92 24.51
C ASP A 139 -6.11 17.00 24.11
N VAL A 140 -6.90 17.41 23.11
CA VAL A 140 -8.02 16.59 22.63
C VAL A 140 -7.38 15.47 21.81
N VAL A 141 -7.11 14.36 22.50
CA VAL A 141 -6.57 13.16 21.87
C VAL A 141 -7.63 12.61 20.93
N ASP A 142 -7.30 12.49 19.64
CA ASP A 142 -8.14 11.80 18.66
C ASP A 142 -8.22 10.32 19.05
N PRO A 143 -9.40 9.77 19.37
CA PRO A 143 -9.53 8.42 19.93
C PRO A 143 -8.95 7.31 19.04
N ILE A 144 -8.89 7.52 17.73
CA ILE A 144 -8.32 6.56 16.78
C ILE A 144 -6.91 6.92 16.32
N ALA A 145 -6.21 7.84 17.01
CA ALA A 145 -4.84 8.20 16.66
C ALA A 145 -3.86 7.04 16.89
N SER A 146 -4.13 6.14 17.84
CA SER A 146 -3.31 4.96 18.10
C SER A 146 -4.13 3.78 18.61
N ARG A 147 -3.55 2.59 18.54
CA ARG A 147 -4.14 1.38 19.17
C ARG A 147 -4.21 1.48 20.69
N GLU A 148 -3.44 2.36 21.32
CA GLU A 148 -3.53 2.57 22.76
C GLU A 148 -4.85 3.25 23.15
N THR A 149 -5.35 4.14 22.29
CA THR A 149 -6.63 4.85 22.49
C THR A 149 -7.81 4.14 21.81
N ASP A 150 -7.56 3.32 20.79
CA ASP A 150 -8.53 2.45 20.10
C ASP A 150 -8.04 0.99 20.11
N ALA A 151 -8.20 0.32 21.26
CA ALA A 151 -7.63 -1.00 21.50
C ALA A 151 -8.50 -2.17 21.02
N GLU A 152 -9.76 -1.92 20.63
CA GLU A 152 -10.65 -2.97 20.18
C GLU A 152 -10.25 -3.43 18.76
N PRO A 153 -10.00 -4.73 18.52
CA PRO A 153 -9.70 -5.21 17.17
C PRO A 153 -10.83 -4.88 16.18
N ILE A 154 -10.49 -4.60 14.93
CA ILE A 154 -11.47 -4.48 13.84
C ILE A 154 -11.94 -5.87 13.42
N SER A 155 -13.14 -6.01 12.85
CA SER A 155 -13.65 -7.32 12.43
C SER A 155 -14.28 -7.31 11.05
N VAL A 156 -14.39 -8.51 10.44
CA VAL A 156 -15.13 -8.67 9.17
C VAL A 156 -16.58 -8.22 9.32
N ALA A 157 -17.23 -8.55 10.44
CA ALA A 157 -18.63 -8.20 10.67
C ALA A 157 -18.83 -6.68 10.76
N GLU A 158 -17.86 -5.97 11.35
CA GLU A 158 -17.84 -4.50 11.41
C GLU A 158 -17.64 -3.88 10.03
N LEU A 159 -16.63 -4.33 9.28
CA LEU A 159 -16.28 -3.68 8.02
C LEU A 159 -17.13 -4.10 6.82
N PHE A 160 -17.63 -5.33 6.79
CA PHE A 160 -18.26 -5.91 5.59
C PHE A 160 -19.65 -6.49 5.83
N GLY A 161 -20.13 -6.52 7.09
CA GLY A 161 -21.46 -7.00 7.42
C GLY A 161 -21.72 -8.42 6.93
N SER A 162 -22.89 -8.65 6.32
CA SER A 162 -23.27 -9.95 5.77
C SER A 162 -23.70 -9.84 4.29
N GLY A 163 -22.79 -10.18 3.39
CA GLY A 163 -23.07 -10.49 1.98
C GLY A 163 -23.06 -9.31 1.01
N ALA A 164 -23.34 -8.08 1.45
CA ALA A 164 -23.20 -6.89 0.59
C ALA A 164 -22.97 -5.63 1.42
N ILE A 165 -22.25 -4.67 0.83
CA ILE A 165 -22.02 -3.34 1.40
C ILE A 165 -22.60 -2.28 0.46
N ALA A 166 -23.13 -1.20 1.04
CA ALA A 166 -23.81 -0.15 0.27
C ALA A 166 -23.29 1.22 0.70
N PRO A 167 -22.17 1.69 0.11
CA PRO A 167 -21.60 2.99 0.42
C PRO A 167 -22.58 4.12 0.13
N ALA A 168 -22.60 5.14 0.99
CA ALA A 168 -23.52 6.25 0.86
C ALA A 168 -23.24 7.04 -0.44
N GLY A 169 -24.22 7.09 -1.34
CA GLY A 169 -24.10 7.79 -2.62
C GLY A 169 -23.54 6.94 -3.77
N ALA A 170 -23.16 5.68 -3.53
CA ALA A 170 -22.77 4.74 -4.57
C ALA A 170 -23.92 4.42 -5.54
N ALA A 171 -23.57 3.96 -6.75
CA ALA A 171 -24.54 3.57 -7.77
C ALA A 171 -25.37 2.32 -7.40
N GLY A 172 -24.89 1.53 -6.44
CA GLY A 172 -25.56 0.34 -5.92
C GLY A 172 -24.76 -0.34 -4.82
N ALA A 173 -25.18 -1.54 -4.42
CA ALA A 173 -24.47 -2.34 -3.44
C ALA A 173 -23.34 -3.14 -4.09
N TYR A 174 -22.23 -3.26 -3.39
CA TYR A 174 -21.14 -4.17 -3.72
C TYR A 174 -21.42 -5.51 -3.06
N GLU A 175 -21.39 -6.59 -3.84
CA GLU A 175 -21.52 -7.95 -3.30
C GLU A 175 -20.21 -8.36 -2.64
N VAL A 176 -20.27 -8.93 -1.44
CA VAL A 176 -19.11 -9.46 -0.70
C VAL A 176 -19.03 -10.96 -0.96
N LEU A 177 -18.00 -11.40 -1.68
CA LEU A 177 -17.81 -12.80 -2.07
C LEU A 177 -17.05 -13.61 -1.02
N ASP A 178 -16.03 -13.00 -0.41
CA ASP A 178 -15.22 -13.61 0.64
C ASP A 178 -14.61 -12.53 1.52
N ALA A 179 -14.32 -12.86 2.78
CA ALA A 179 -13.72 -11.95 3.73
C ALA A 179 -12.93 -12.69 4.80
N GLU A 180 -11.81 -12.11 5.24
CA GLU A 180 -10.92 -12.71 6.21
C GLU A 180 -10.27 -11.69 7.15
N GLU A 181 -9.74 -12.20 8.25
CA GLU A 181 -8.92 -11.48 9.21
C GLU A 181 -7.55 -12.15 9.27
N LEU A 182 -6.50 -11.37 9.00
CA LEU A 182 -5.11 -11.81 9.04
C LEU A 182 -4.43 -11.21 10.27
N THR A 183 -3.80 -12.07 11.06
CA THR A 183 -2.88 -11.62 12.13
C THR A 183 -1.46 -11.41 11.61
N ASP A 184 -1.10 -12.07 10.51
CA ASP A 184 0.14 -11.80 9.79
C ASP A 184 -0.15 -10.83 8.65
N CYS A 185 0.13 -9.54 8.87
CA CYS A 185 -0.13 -8.51 7.87
C CYS A 185 0.70 -8.67 6.60
N ALA A 186 1.82 -9.42 6.63
CA ALA A 186 2.64 -9.62 5.44
C ALA A 186 1.87 -10.34 4.32
N GLU A 187 0.88 -11.18 4.67
CA GLU A 187 -0.01 -11.87 3.71
C GLU A 187 -0.94 -10.91 2.94
N ALA A 188 -1.05 -9.66 3.39
CA ALA A 188 -1.77 -8.60 2.67
C ALA A 188 -0.93 -7.90 1.61
N GLY A 189 0.39 -8.12 1.59
CA GLY A 189 1.33 -7.48 0.66
C GLY A 189 1.99 -8.46 -0.31
N LEU A 190 2.63 -7.87 -1.31
CA LEU A 190 3.52 -8.53 -2.27
C LEU A 190 4.87 -7.79 -2.27
N ASP A 191 5.94 -8.55 -2.49
CA ASP A 191 7.32 -8.05 -2.63
C ASP A 191 7.72 -7.06 -1.52
N GLU A 192 8.15 -5.84 -1.84
CA GLU A 192 8.63 -4.87 -0.84
C GLU A 192 7.53 -4.44 0.12
N LEU A 193 6.24 -4.48 -0.29
CA LEU A 193 5.15 -4.18 0.63
C LEU A 193 4.99 -5.27 1.69
N ALA A 194 5.14 -6.55 1.32
CA ALA A 194 5.07 -7.64 2.28
C ALA A 194 6.19 -7.53 3.34
N GLU A 195 7.41 -7.21 2.90
CA GLU A 195 8.54 -6.95 3.80
C GLU A 195 8.30 -5.75 4.72
N LEU A 196 7.73 -4.67 4.18
CA LEU A 196 7.38 -3.48 4.95
C LEU A 196 6.29 -3.76 5.98
N LEU A 197 5.24 -4.51 5.61
CA LEU A 197 4.17 -4.91 6.52
C LEU A 197 4.67 -5.85 7.63
N ALA A 198 5.60 -6.75 7.33
CA ALA A 198 6.24 -7.62 8.31
C ALA A 198 7.13 -6.86 9.30
N ALA A 199 7.71 -5.73 8.88
CA ALA A 199 8.57 -4.89 9.69
C ALA A 199 7.81 -3.79 10.45
N ALA A 200 6.62 -3.42 9.98
CA ALA A 200 5.75 -2.46 10.64
C ALA A 200 5.07 -3.09 11.86
N ASP A 201 4.68 -2.27 12.83
CA ASP A 201 3.86 -2.68 13.97
C ASP A 201 2.37 -2.88 13.58
N CYS A 202 2.15 -3.56 12.46
CA CYS A 202 0.84 -4.01 12.00
C CYS A 202 0.41 -5.26 12.77
N THR A 203 -0.80 -5.27 13.30
CA THR A 203 -1.30 -6.42 14.10
C THR A 203 -2.52 -7.11 13.53
N GLN A 204 -3.19 -6.47 12.58
CA GLN A 204 -4.36 -7.02 11.96
C GLN A 204 -4.53 -6.44 10.55
N THR A 205 -4.93 -7.30 9.61
CA THR A 205 -5.54 -6.86 8.36
C THR A 205 -6.91 -7.49 8.23
N VAL A 206 -7.93 -6.69 7.95
CA VAL A 206 -9.27 -7.21 7.63
C VAL A 206 -9.56 -6.83 6.20
N ARG A 207 -9.85 -7.82 5.35
CA ARG A 207 -10.05 -7.60 3.92
C ARG A 207 -11.17 -8.48 3.36
N ALA A 208 -11.79 -8.01 2.29
CA ALA A 208 -12.82 -8.73 1.57
C ALA A 208 -12.66 -8.57 0.06
N THR A 209 -13.11 -9.57 -0.68
CA THR A 209 -13.28 -9.48 -2.13
C THR A 209 -14.73 -9.13 -2.44
N VAL A 210 -14.90 -8.05 -3.20
CA VAL A 210 -16.19 -7.48 -3.56
C VAL A 210 -16.34 -7.35 -5.07
N VAL A 211 -17.58 -7.37 -5.55
CA VAL A 211 -17.94 -7.10 -6.96
C VAL A 211 -18.72 -5.80 -7.04
N SER A 212 -18.41 -4.96 -8.03
CA SER A 212 -19.09 -3.69 -8.26
C SER A 212 -20.56 -3.88 -8.64
N PRO A 213 -21.43 -2.88 -8.42
CA PRO A 213 -22.86 -2.99 -8.72
C PRO A 213 -23.20 -3.31 -10.20
N ASP A 214 -22.32 -2.95 -11.13
CA ASP A 214 -22.43 -3.24 -12.56
C ASP A 214 -21.83 -4.60 -12.96
N GLY A 215 -21.13 -5.29 -12.05
CA GLY A 215 -20.47 -6.57 -12.30
C GLY A 215 -19.21 -6.49 -13.16
N GLU A 216 -18.75 -5.28 -13.54
CA GLU A 216 -17.61 -5.11 -14.45
C GLU A 216 -16.26 -5.13 -13.71
N TYR A 217 -16.26 -4.85 -12.41
CA TYR A 217 -15.07 -4.79 -11.58
C TYR A 217 -15.19 -5.69 -10.36
N ALA A 218 -14.07 -6.31 -10.01
CA ALA A 218 -13.88 -6.94 -8.72
C ALA A 218 -12.79 -6.18 -7.97
N ALA A 219 -12.87 -6.18 -6.64
CA ALA A 219 -11.88 -5.52 -5.82
C ALA A 219 -11.60 -6.26 -4.51
N THR A 220 -10.36 -6.24 -4.06
CA THR A 220 -10.02 -6.56 -2.67
C THR A 220 -9.94 -5.27 -1.90
N ALA A 221 -10.91 -5.03 -1.01
CA ALA A 221 -10.93 -3.88 -0.12
C ALA A 221 -10.46 -4.31 1.27
N GLY A 222 -9.63 -3.52 1.94
CA GLY A 222 -9.14 -3.89 3.26
C GLY A 222 -8.65 -2.73 4.10
N VAL A 223 -8.46 -3.02 5.38
CA VAL A 223 -7.97 -2.09 6.39
C VAL A 223 -6.83 -2.75 7.17
N LEU A 224 -5.69 -2.07 7.22
CA LEU A 224 -4.54 -2.40 8.07
C LEU A 224 -4.68 -1.70 9.43
N ASN A 225 -4.40 -2.42 10.50
CA ASN A 225 -4.36 -1.90 11.87
C ASN A 225 -2.90 -1.73 12.33
N LEU A 226 -2.40 -0.48 12.30
CA LEU A 226 -1.01 -0.11 12.58
C LEU A 226 -0.86 0.42 14.02
N ALA A 227 0.37 0.71 14.47
CA ALA A 227 0.60 1.21 15.83
C ALA A 227 -0.14 2.53 16.11
N ASP A 228 0.08 3.50 15.23
CA ASP A 228 -0.48 4.84 15.34
C ASP A 228 -0.61 5.52 13.97
N ALA A 229 -1.11 6.76 13.99
CA ALA A 229 -1.32 7.58 12.82
C ALA A 229 -0.01 7.89 12.07
N ASP A 230 1.12 8.05 12.77
CA ASP A 230 2.42 8.32 12.15
C ASP A 230 2.90 7.09 11.37
N GLU A 231 2.75 5.89 11.91
CA GLU A 231 3.01 4.64 11.20
C GLU A 231 2.12 4.49 9.95
N SER A 232 0.84 4.87 10.04
CA SER A 232 -0.08 4.84 8.89
C SER A 232 0.33 5.80 7.77
N GLU A 233 0.76 7.00 8.13
CA GLU A 233 1.24 8.01 7.21
C GLU A 233 2.60 7.63 6.61
N ALA A 234 3.47 7.01 7.40
CA ALA A 234 4.75 6.48 6.93
C ALA A 234 4.55 5.36 5.90
N MET A 235 3.60 4.45 6.15
CA MET A 235 3.21 3.41 5.20
C MET A 235 2.67 4.02 3.91
N ARG A 236 1.74 4.99 4.01
CA ARG A 236 1.22 5.74 2.86
C ARG A 236 2.34 6.39 2.05
N ALA A 237 3.26 7.07 2.72
CA ALA A 237 4.40 7.74 2.09
C ALA A 237 5.35 6.75 1.39
N ALA A 238 5.52 5.54 1.94
CA ALA A 238 6.30 4.49 1.28
C ALA A 238 5.63 3.98 0.00
N ILE A 239 4.31 3.82 0.01
CA ILE A 239 3.53 3.45 -1.20
C ILE A 239 3.61 4.57 -2.23
N ASP A 240 3.43 5.84 -1.83
CA ASP A 240 3.56 7.02 -2.69
C ASP A 240 4.97 7.14 -3.33
N ALA A 241 6.00 6.65 -2.62
CA ALA A 241 7.37 6.63 -3.13
C ALA A 241 7.63 5.55 -4.20
N GLY A 242 6.65 4.67 -4.47
CA GLY A 242 6.70 3.68 -5.54
C GLY A 242 7.54 2.45 -5.18
N LEU A 243 7.24 1.82 -4.04
CA LEU A 243 7.80 0.51 -3.68
C LEU A 243 7.48 -0.56 -4.74
N GLU A 244 8.35 -1.56 -4.87
CA GLU A 244 8.12 -2.70 -5.76
C GLU A 244 7.05 -3.63 -5.17
N GLY A 245 6.10 -4.09 -6.00
CA GLY A 245 4.96 -4.92 -5.56
C GLY A 245 3.70 -4.10 -5.25
N GLY A 246 2.95 -4.52 -4.22
CA GLY A 246 1.71 -3.87 -3.82
C GLY A 246 0.82 -4.75 -2.95
N PHE A 247 -0.43 -4.33 -2.74
CA PHE A 247 -1.39 -5.13 -1.97
C PHE A 247 -1.76 -6.41 -2.73
N ALA A 248 -1.78 -7.53 -2.01
CA ALA A 248 -2.21 -8.82 -2.53
C ALA A 248 -3.74 -8.87 -2.64
N ALA A 249 -4.23 -9.28 -3.82
CA ALA A 249 -5.65 -9.57 -4.02
C ALA A 249 -6.05 -10.85 -3.26
N LEU A 250 -7.17 -10.79 -2.54
CA LEU A 250 -7.83 -11.96 -1.95
C LEU A 250 -8.54 -12.72 -3.07
N ARG A 251 -8.04 -13.90 -3.40
CA ARG A 251 -8.49 -14.65 -4.58
C ARG A 251 -9.69 -15.52 -4.21
N THR A 252 -10.76 -15.37 -4.97
CA THR A 252 -11.97 -16.20 -4.85
C THR A 252 -12.21 -16.92 -6.17
N ASP A 253 -13.09 -17.91 -6.15
CA ASP A 253 -13.68 -18.45 -7.37
C ASP A 253 -14.85 -17.54 -7.83
N GLY A 254 -15.47 -17.87 -8.98
CA GLY A 254 -16.66 -17.20 -9.49
C GLY A 254 -16.38 -15.87 -10.18
N GLU A 255 -17.22 -14.86 -9.97
CA GLU A 255 -17.22 -13.59 -10.70
C GLU A 255 -15.94 -12.76 -10.52
N ALA A 256 -15.25 -12.91 -9.38
CA ALA A 256 -13.97 -12.28 -9.11
C ALA A 256 -12.76 -13.19 -9.38
N ALA A 257 -12.93 -14.31 -10.09
CA ALA A 257 -11.86 -15.27 -10.33
C ALA A 257 -10.61 -14.64 -10.95
N GLU A 258 -10.75 -13.63 -11.80
CA GLU A 258 -9.64 -12.99 -12.50
C GLU A 258 -8.91 -11.89 -11.71
N LEU A 259 -9.43 -11.50 -10.54
CA LEU A 259 -8.90 -10.39 -9.73
C LEU A 259 -7.43 -10.61 -9.32
N GLY A 260 -6.50 -9.82 -9.87
CA GLY A 260 -5.06 -9.95 -9.61
C GLY A 260 -4.33 -10.94 -10.53
N ARG A 261 -4.94 -11.43 -11.62
CA ARG A 261 -4.23 -12.11 -12.73
C ARG A 261 -3.68 -11.14 -13.77
N ALA A 262 -4.36 -10.01 -13.96
CA ALA A 262 -3.95 -8.92 -14.83
C ALA A 262 -3.52 -7.70 -14.01
N ALA A 263 -3.02 -6.66 -14.69
CA ALA A 263 -2.66 -5.41 -14.03
C ALA A 263 -3.88 -4.79 -13.32
N THR A 264 -3.72 -4.53 -12.03
CA THR A 264 -4.73 -3.93 -11.16
C THR A 264 -4.43 -2.47 -10.87
N MET A 265 -5.47 -1.73 -10.47
CA MET A 265 -5.33 -0.39 -9.91
C MET A 265 -5.46 -0.43 -8.39
N VAL A 266 -4.78 0.48 -7.70
CA VAL A 266 -4.82 0.59 -6.25
C VAL A 266 -5.28 1.99 -5.84
N GLY A 267 -6.17 2.05 -4.86
CA GLY A 267 -6.51 3.26 -4.11
C GLY A 267 -6.29 3.03 -2.63
N TYR A 268 -5.89 4.06 -1.89
CA TYR A 268 -5.63 3.97 -0.46
C TYR A 268 -5.75 5.33 0.21
N ASN A 269 -6.00 5.31 1.52
CA ASN A 269 -6.04 6.49 2.38
C ASN A 269 -5.77 6.10 3.83
N THR A 270 -5.50 7.08 4.68
CA THR A 270 -5.28 6.91 6.12
C THR A 270 -6.46 7.48 6.91
N TYR A 271 -6.78 6.83 8.03
CA TYR A 271 -7.80 7.30 8.96
C TYR A 271 -7.40 6.96 10.40
N GLY A 272 -6.71 7.90 11.06
CA GLY A 272 -6.09 7.60 12.35
C GLY A 272 -4.94 6.60 12.16
N HIS A 273 -4.84 5.58 13.00
CA HIS A 273 -3.86 4.49 12.88
C HIS A 273 -4.20 3.43 11.84
N TYR A 274 -5.28 3.62 11.07
CA TYR A 274 -5.69 2.71 10.02
C TYR A 274 -5.17 3.16 8.65
N LEU A 275 -4.70 2.20 7.85
CA LEU A 275 -4.53 2.38 6.41
C LEU A 275 -5.60 1.56 5.67
N MET A 276 -6.45 2.25 4.93
CA MET A 276 -7.52 1.69 4.14
C MET A 276 -7.06 1.57 2.69
N TYR A 277 -7.36 0.46 2.03
CA TYR A 277 -6.94 0.23 0.66
C TYR A 277 -7.98 -0.53 -0.17
N VAL A 278 -7.85 -0.43 -1.48
CA VAL A 278 -8.58 -1.22 -2.45
C VAL A 278 -7.69 -1.59 -3.63
N VAL A 279 -7.70 -2.87 -4.01
CA VAL A 279 -7.06 -3.42 -5.23
C VAL A 279 -8.16 -3.73 -6.23
N ILE A 280 -8.18 -3.09 -7.39
CA ILE A 280 -9.27 -3.14 -8.36
C ILE A 280 -8.79 -3.85 -9.64
N GLY A 281 -9.57 -4.80 -10.12
CA GLY A 281 -9.38 -5.49 -11.40
C GLY A 281 -10.70 -5.64 -12.14
N ARG A 282 -10.65 -5.95 -13.44
CA ARG A 282 -11.85 -6.31 -14.19
C ARG A 282 -12.23 -7.77 -13.94
N THR A 283 -13.53 -8.04 -13.92
CA THR A 283 -14.08 -9.39 -13.74
C THR A 283 -13.79 -10.31 -14.93
N ASP A 284 -13.60 -9.75 -16.12
CA ASP A 284 -13.23 -10.50 -17.32
C ASP A 284 -11.73 -10.73 -17.51
N GLY A 285 -10.90 -10.22 -16.59
CA GLY A 285 -9.45 -10.39 -16.61
C GLY A 285 -8.70 -9.48 -17.58
N GLU A 286 -9.37 -8.52 -18.22
CA GLU A 286 -8.67 -7.47 -18.97
C GLU A 286 -7.87 -6.55 -18.03
N ALA A 287 -6.73 -6.06 -18.51
CA ALA A 287 -5.91 -5.13 -17.75
C ALA A 287 -6.57 -3.75 -17.65
N ILE A 288 -6.46 -3.11 -16.48
CA ILE A 288 -6.86 -1.72 -16.32
C ILE A 288 -5.68 -0.82 -16.74
N GLU A 289 -5.87 -0.02 -17.78
CA GLU A 289 -4.79 0.82 -18.33
C GLU A 289 -4.64 2.16 -17.62
N ASP A 290 -5.73 2.70 -17.08
CA ASP A 290 -5.75 3.98 -16.37
C ASP A 290 -6.82 4.05 -15.28
N ALA A 291 -6.67 5.03 -14.38
CA ALA A 291 -7.64 5.32 -13.33
C ALA A 291 -8.87 6.05 -13.90
N GLY A 292 -9.64 5.42 -14.78
CA GLY A 292 -10.85 5.99 -15.37
C GLY A 292 -11.92 6.36 -14.34
N GLU A 293 -13.03 6.96 -14.80
CA GLU A 293 -14.15 7.34 -13.91
C GLU A 293 -14.67 6.17 -13.05
N PRO A 294 -14.86 4.93 -13.58
CA PRO A 294 -15.31 3.80 -12.77
C PRO A 294 -14.32 3.43 -11.65
N VAL A 295 -13.01 3.43 -11.95
CA VAL A 295 -11.97 3.11 -10.96
C VAL A 295 -11.95 4.14 -9.84
N ARG A 296 -12.05 5.44 -10.17
CA ARG A 296 -12.11 6.50 -9.16
C ARG A 296 -13.38 6.42 -8.32
N ALA A 297 -14.51 6.06 -8.93
CA ALA A 297 -15.76 5.85 -8.21
C ALA A 297 -15.63 4.72 -7.19
N ILE A 298 -15.06 3.57 -7.57
CA ILE A 298 -14.84 2.44 -6.65
C ILE A 298 -13.95 2.82 -5.46
N VAL A 299 -12.87 3.57 -5.70
CA VAL A 299 -12.01 4.07 -4.61
C VAL A 299 -12.79 5.03 -3.70
N GLY A 300 -13.54 5.97 -4.27
CA GLY A 300 -14.35 6.91 -3.48
C GLY A 300 -15.40 6.19 -2.63
N ASP A 301 -16.11 5.24 -3.23
CA ASP A 301 -17.15 4.47 -2.57
C ASP A 301 -16.59 3.62 -1.42
N LEU A 302 -15.49 2.89 -1.64
CA LEU A 302 -14.97 1.94 -0.67
C LEU A 302 -14.03 2.58 0.36
N VAL A 303 -13.07 3.40 -0.09
CA VAL A 303 -12.01 3.95 0.77
C VAL A 303 -12.47 5.24 1.45
N ASP A 304 -13.00 6.19 0.69
CA ASP A 304 -13.28 7.53 1.20
C ASP A 304 -14.66 7.64 1.88
N VAL A 305 -15.60 6.77 1.52
CA VAL A 305 -16.96 6.75 2.09
C VAL A 305 -17.13 5.56 3.04
N TRP A 306 -17.10 4.33 2.53
CA TRP A 306 -17.52 3.17 3.32
C TRP A 306 -16.64 2.93 4.55
N PHE A 307 -15.32 2.77 4.38
CA PHE A 307 -14.45 2.51 5.52
C PHE A 307 -14.41 3.68 6.52
N VAL A 308 -14.46 4.93 6.03
CA VAL A 308 -14.58 6.09 6.91
C VAL A 308 -15.86 6.03 7.74
N ASP A 309 -17.00 5.68 7.13
CA ASP A 309 -18.27 5.54 7.83
C ASP A 309 -18.25 4.39 8.85
N GLN A 310 -17.61 3.25 8.54
CA GLN A 310 -17.47 2.14 9.48
C GLN A 310 -16.55 2.46 10.66
N LEU A 311 -15.47 3.22 10.44
CA LEU A 311 -14.49 3.56 11.49
C LEU A 311 -14.86 4.82 12.27
N LYS A 312 -15.72 5.68 11.75
CA LYS A 312 -16.14 6.92 12.41
C LYS A 312 -16.70 6.71 13.83
N PRO A 313 -17.54 5.70 14.11
CA PRO A 313 -18.03 5.45 15.48
C PRO A 313 -16.91 5.28 16.51
N ARG A 314 -15.74 4.76 16.10
CA ARG A 314 -14.55 4.62 16.97
C ARG A 314 -13.92 5.97 17.30
N ARG A 315 -13.92 6.91 16.35
CA ARG A 315 -13.44 8.29 16.56
C ARG A 315 -14.39 9.13 17.41
N ASP A 316 -15.68 8.82 17.39
CA ASP A 316 -16.71 9.57 18.11
C ASP A 316 -16.83 9.14 19.60
N ILE A 317 -16.01 8.18 20.06
CA ILE A 317 -15.94 7.75 21.47
C ILE A 317 -15.28 8.86 22.30
N GLN A 318 -16.04 9.47 23.21
CA GLN A 318 -15.57 10.48 24.18
C GLN A 318 -15.29 9.87 25.55
#